data_AF-A0A927HBA6-F1
#
_entry.id   AF-A0A927HBA6-F1
#
_cell.length_a   1.000
_cell.length_b   1.000
_cell.length_c   1.000
_cell.angle_alpha   90.00
_cell.angle_beta   90.00
_cell.angle_gamma   90.00
#
_symmetry.space_group_name_H-M   'P 1'
#
loop_
_entity.id
_entity.type
_entity.pdbx_description
1 polymer ?
#
loop_
_entity_poly.entity_id
_entity_poly.type
_entity_poly.pdbx_seq_one_letter_code
_entity_poly.pdbx_strand_id
1 'polypeptide(L)' 'MMMQYDEIRKDIFNCLNKTGSYPKAIKLNSDLLVELKQAGYISLSAADPSKITFLGIKVEELHDVEDYELVN' A
#
# COMPACT_ATOMS: atom_id res chain seq x y z
N MET A 1 -13.90 9.05 -4.68
CA MET A 1 -13.71 7.77 -3.98
C MET A 1 -12.72 8.02 -2.85
N MET A 2 -13.16 7.85 -1.60
CA MET A 2 -12.35 8.06 -0.38
C MET A 2 -12.26 6.75 0.45
N MET A 3 -13.04 5.73 0.07
CA MET A 3 -13.22 4.48 0.82
C MET A 3 -11.99 3.57 0.76
N GLN A 4 -11.41 3.34 -0.42
CA GLN A 4 -10.29 2.40 -0.60
C GLN A 4 -9.04 2.78 0.23
N TYR A 5 -8.67 4.06 0.31
CA TYR A 5 -7.53 4.52 1.12
C TYR A 5 -7.72 4.21 2.62
N ASP A 6 -8.89 4.58 3.16
CA ASP A 6 -9.20 4.39 4.57
C ASP A 6 -9.30 2.90 4.93
N GLU A 7 -9.75 2.06 4.00
CA GLU A 7 -9.76 0.60 4.15
C GLU A 7 -8.35 0.00 4.23
N ILE A 8 -7.48 0.29 3.25
CA ILE A 8 -6.09 -0.19 3.25
C ILE A 8 -5.37 0.30 4.51
N ARG A 9 -5.55 1.57 4.87
CA ARG A 9 -4.98 2.15 6.09
C ARG A 9 -5.44 1.39 7.32
N LYS A 10 -6.74 1.16 7.46
CA LYS A 10 -7.33 0.43 8.59
C LYS A 10 -6.75 -0.98 8.68
N ASP A 11 -6.58 -1.67 7.56
CA ASP A 11 -6.06 -3.03 7.54
C ASP A 11 -4.57 -3.11 7.86
N ILE A 12 -3.77 -2.12 7.44
CA ILE A 12 -2.37 -1.98 7.89
C ILE A 12 -2.29 -1.85 9.41
N PHE A 13 -3.11 -0.98 10.02
CA PHE A 13 -3.11 -0.80 11.47
C PHE A 13 -3.67 -2.02 12.20
N ASN A 14 -4.67 -2.70 11.63
CA ASN A 14 -5.15 -3.98 12.16
C ASN A 14 -4.07 -5.04 12.13
N CYS A 15 -3.27 -5.09 11.05
CA CYS A 15 -2.12 -5.98 10.94
C CYS A 15 -1.10 -5.67 12.04
N LEU A 16 -0.69 -4.41 12.18
CA LEU A 16 0.20 -3.95 13.25
C LEU A 16 -0.30 -4.36 14.64
N ASN A 17 -1.59 -4.15 14.93
CA ASN A 17 -2.19 -4.49 16.22
C ASN A 17 -2.23 -6.00 16.48
N LYS A 18 -2.35 -6.83 15.43
CA LYS A 18 -2.41 -8.30 15.55
C LYS A 18 -1.02 -8.95 15.62
N THR A 19 -0.07 -8.48 14.82
CA THR A 19 1.26 -9.10 14.68
C THR A 19 2.33 -8.39 15.50
N GLY A 20 2.08 -7.16 15.94
CA GLY A 20 3.08 -6.28 16.55
C GLY A 20 4.04 -5.65 15.55
N SER A 21 3.80 -5.76 14.25
CA SER A 21 4.67 -5.19 13.19
C SER A 21 3.88 -4.75 11.96
N TYR A 22 4.36 -3.70 11.28
CA TYR A 22 3.79 -3.30 9.98
C TYR A 22 4.02 -4.39 8.94
N PRO A 23 3.13 -4.53 7.95
CA PRO A 23 3.38 -5.40 6.81
C PRO A 23 4.64 -4.93 6.07
N LYS A 24 5.40 -5.89 5.55
CA LYS A 24 6.64 -5.65 4.80
C LYS A 24 6.38 -4.98 3.46
N ALA A 25 5.30 -5.40 2.80
CA ALA A 25 4.88 -4.86 1.52
C ALA A 25 3.37 -4.86 1.36
N ILE A 26 2.87 -4.00 0.48
CA ILE A 26 1.48 -3.95 0.04
C ILE A 26 1.52 -4.20 -1.45
N LYS A 27 0.89 -5.28 -1.90
CA LYS A 27 0.67 -5.49 -3.32
C LYS A 27 -0.62 -4.79 -3.71
N LEU A 28 -0.58 -3.99 -4.76
CA LEU A 28 -1.75 -3.30 -5.30
C LEU A 28 -1.95 -3.73 -6.75
N ASN A 29 -3.21 -3.80 -7.16
CA ASN A 29 -3.52 -3.88 -8.59
C ASN A 29 -3.10 -2.55 -9.28
N SER A 30 -2.96 -2.58 -10.60
CA SER A 30 -2.48 -1.41 -11.37
C SER A 30 -3.43 -0.22 -11.29
N ASP A 31 -4.75 -0.45 -11.28
CA ASP A 31 -5.75 0.61 -11.25
C ASP A 31 -5.70 1.39 -9.93
N LEU A 32 -5.69 0.67 -8.80
CA LEU A 32 -5.62 1.23 -7.45
C LEU A 32 -4.27 1.91 -7.19
N LEU A 33 -3.18 1.35 -7.71
CA LEU A 33 -1.86 2.00 -7.68
C LEU A 33 -1.91 3.38 -8.36
N VAL A 34 -2.52 3.46 -9.55
CA VAL A 34 -2.67 4.71 -10.30
C VAL A 34 -3.57 5.69 -9.55
N GLU A 35 -4.69 5.24 -8.99
CA GLU A 35 -5.60 6.07 -8.21
C GLU A 35 -4.91 6.67 -6.98
N LEU A 36 -4.24 5.84 -6.18
CA LEU A 36 -3.54 6.28 -4.97
C LEU A 36 -2.35 7.20 -5.29
N LYS A 37 -1.70 6.99 -6.44
CA LYS A 37 -0.65 7.88 -6.96
C LYS A 37 -1.22 9.23 -7.38
N GLN A 38 -2.32 9.26 -8.13
CA GLN A 38 -2.99 10.50 -8.56
C GLN A 38 -3.54 11.29 -7.37
N ALA A 39 -4.04 10.59 -6.34
CA ALA A 39 -4.51 11.21 -5.10
C ALA A 39 -3.38 11.66 -4.16
N GLY A 40 -2.12 11.32 -4.46
CA GLY A 40 -0.95 11.75 -3.67
C GLY A 40 -0.74 10.96 -2.37
N TYR A 41 -1.36 9.79 -2.21
CA TYR A 41 -1.15 8.92 -1.05
C TYR A 41 0.10 8.05 -1.15
N ILE A 42 0.60 7.89 -2.37
CA ILE A 42 1.79 7.11 -2.68
C ILE A 42 2.95 8.04 -2.99
N SER A 43 4.11 7.76 -2.39
CA SER A 43 5.35 8.53 -2.58
C SER A 43 6.48 7.64 -3.08
N LEU A 44 7.42 8.23 -3.82
CA LEU A 44 8.69 7.56 -4.11
C LEU A 44 9.49 7.42 -2.81
N SER A 45 10.17 6.29 -2.64
CA SER A 45 11.04 6.10 -1.47
C SER A 45 12.19 7.10 -1.52
N ALA A 46 12.42 7.78 -0.41
CA ALA A 46 13.55 8.71 -0.26
C ALA A 46 14.91 7.98 -0.37
N ALA A 47 14.95 6.69 -0.04
CA ALA A 47 16.16 5.87 -0.11
C ALA A 47 16.37 5.22 -1.49
N ASP A 48 15.29 5.01 -2.25
CA ASP A 48 15.34 4.42 -3.59
C ASP A 48 14.22 5.03 -4.45
N PRO A 49 14.52 6.04 -5.29
CA PRO A 49 13.53 6.73 -6.12
C PRO A 49 12.80 5.80 -7.09
N SER A 50 13.31 4.59 -7.33
CA SER A 50 12.70 3.57 -8.17
C SER A 50 11.60 2.78 -7.45
N LYS A 51 11.53 2.89 -6.11
CA LYS A 51 10.56 2.18 -5.28
C LYS A 51 9.42 3.09 -4.87
N ILE A 52 8.23 2.52 -4.89
CA ILE A 52 6.99 3.16 -4.51
C ILE A 52 6.68 2.79 -3.06
N THR A 53 6.20 3.75 -2.27
CA THR A 53 5.85 3.55 -0.85
C THR A 53 4.49 4.14 -0.50
N PHE A 54 3.81 3.49 0.43
CA PHE A 54 2.53 3.90 0.99
C PHE A 54 2.63 3.83 2.51
N LEU A 55 2.45 4.96 3.20
CA LEU A 55 2.67 5.08 4.66
C LEU A 55 4.05 4.56 5.13
N GLY A 56 5.07 4.67 4.28
CA GLY A 56 6.41 4.16 4.55
C GLY A 56 6.60 2.65 4.32
N ILE A 57 5.55 1.94 3.89
CA ILE A 57 5.59 0.51 3.52
C ILE A 57 5.85 0.39 2.02
N LYS A 58 6.64 -0.60 1.61
CA LYS A 58 6.93 -0.86 0.20
C LYS A 58 5.64 -1.22 -0.55
N VAL A 59 5.41 -0.61 -1.70
CA VAL A 59 4.32 -0.96 -2.60
C VAL A 59 4.88 -1.76 -3.77
N GLU A 60 4.23 -2.86 -4.09
CA GLU A 60 4.53 -3.68 -5.26
C GLU A 60 3.29 -3.71 -6.16
N GLU A 61 3.48 -3.48 -7.46
CA GLU A 61 2.41 -3.67 -8.43
C GLU A 61 2.28 -5.17 -8.72
N LEU A 62 1.08 -5.73 -8.55
CA LEU A 62 0.79 -7.11 -8.91
C LEU A 62 -0.53 -7.17 -9.68
N HIS A 63 -0.50 -7.74 -10.88
CA HIS A 63 -1.68 -7.79 -11.75
C HIS A 63 -2.70 -8.87 -11.32
N ASP A 64 -2.29 -9.79 -10.44
CA ASP A 64 -3.09 -10.93 -9.96
C ASP A 64 -3.82 -10.67 -8.62
N VAL A 65 -3.74 -9.47 -8.03
CA VAL A 65 -4.53 -9.15 -6.82
C VAL A 65 -5.82 -8.43 -7.21
N GLU A 66 -6.93 -8.77 -6.56
CA GLU A 66 -8.25 -8.22 -6.87
C GLU A 66 -8.30 -6.70 -6.58
N ASP A 67 -7.89 -6.29 -5.37
CA ASP A 67 -7.68 -4.89 -4.99
C ASP A 67 -6.28 -4.68 -4.41
N TYR A 68 -5.99 -5.30 -3.26
CA TYR A 68 -4.70 -5.26 -2.59
C TYR A 68 -4.43 -6.49 -1.71
N GLU A 69 -3.15 -6.75 -1.42
CA GLU A 69 -2.71 -7.79 -0.49
C GLU A 69 -1.64 -7.26 0.47
N LEU A 70 -1.81 -7.50 1.78
CA LEU A 70 -0.81 -7.19 2.80
C LEU A 70 0.17 -8.37 2.97
N VAL A 71 1.46 -8.11 2.78
CA VAL A 71 2.53 -9.12 2.89
C VAL A 71 3.29 -8.93 4.21
N ASN A 72 3.35 -9.98 5.04
CA ASN A 72 4.04 -9.98 6.34
C ASN A 72 5.44 -10.59 6.33
#